data_AF-A0AAW1S141-F1
#
_entry.id   AF-A0AAW1S141-F1
#
_cell.length_a   1.000
_cell.length_b   1.000
_cell.length_c   1.000
_cell.angle_alpha   90.00
_cell.angle_beta   90.00
_cell.angle_gamma   90.00
#
_symmetry.space_group_name_H-M   'P 1'
#
loop_
_entity.id
_entity.type
_entity.pdbx_description
1 polymer ?
#
loop_
_entity_poly.entity_id
_entity_poly.type
_entity_poly.pdbx_seq_one_letter_code
_entity_poly.pdbx_strand_id
1 'polypeptide(L)'
;MASNDLQLKQLAAAEKQVSETQQCKDPPEELKQVGQCSSTDDRRIEECVTQAIASVLQNGVIILPSRYIFKSAAGDLDGLLAGHFKNKPVIVLVEAKHNMDTLWKKAKDQLFQAKHHCERLASSVAEELDESDLADYKAMQMNNLRDNRVMFGFGGLNFSKEIVNKHLANIQIGCFYVQANTSGRFVTKTVS
;
A
#
# COMPACT_ATOMS: atom_id res chain seq x y z
N MET A 1 -35.58 27.55 -5.06
CA MET A 1 -35.47 26.23 -4.40
C MET A 1 -34.96 25.18 -5.40
N ALA A 2 -33.79 25.36 -6.03
CA ALA A 2 -33.32 24.51 -7.12
C ALA A 2 -31.99 23.75 -6.82
N SER A 3 -31.51 23.81 -5.57
CA SER A 3 -30.15 23.34 -5.22
C SER A 3 -30.10 21.88 -4.75
N ASN A 4 -31.18 21.34 -4.18
CA ASN A 4 -31.17 19.96 -3.63
C ASN A 4 -31.33 18.88 -4.71
N ASP A 5 -32.08 19.15 -5.78
CA ASP A 5 -32.29 18.17 -6.85
C ASP A 5 -31.04 17.91 -7.69
N LEU A 6 -30.11 18.88 -7.75
CA LEU A 6 -28.84 18.71 -8.45
C LEU A 6 -27.86 17.85 -7.65
N GLN A 7 -27.85 18.00 -6.31
CA GLN A 7 -27.01 17.21 -5.41
C GLN A 7 -27.48 15.75 -5.33
N LEU A 8 -28.80 15.51 -5.27
CA LEU A 8 -29.36 14.15 -5.28
C LEU A 8 -29.10 13.41 -6.61
N LYS A 9 -29.10 14.12 -7.75
CA LYS A 9 -28.76 13.52 -9.04
C LYS A 9 -27.27 13.19 -9.19
N GLN A 10 -26.38 13.96 -8.57
CA GLN A 10 -24.94 13.68 -8.56
C GLN A 10 -24.59 12.49 -7.64
N LEU A 11 -25.25 12.38 -6.48
CA LEU A 11 -25.10 11.22 -5.58
C LEU A 11 -25.61 9.92 -6.23
N ALA A 12 -26.78 9.95 -6.87
CA ALA A 12 -27.31 8.79 -7.57
C ALA A 12 -26.46 8.35 -8.79
N ALA A 13 -25.75 9.29 -9.43
CA ALA A 13 -24.82 8.98 -10.52
C ALA A 13 -23.51 8.35 -10.02
N ALA A 14 -23.02 8.78 -8.85
CA ALA A 14 -21.87 8.15 -8.19
C ALA A 14 -22.20 6.74 -7.69
N GLU A 15 -23.39 6.52 -7.13
CA GLU A 15 -23.85 5.19 -6.70
C GLU A 15 -24.09 4.24 -7.88
N LYS A 16 -24.51 4.76 -9.04
CA LYS A 16 -24.63 3.97 -10.27
C LYS A 16 -23.29 3.53 -10.87
N GLN A 17 -22.21 4.29 -10.68
CA GLN A 17 -20.88 3.85 -11.11
C GLN A 17 -20.28 2.78 -10.19
N VAL A 18 -20.71 2.70 -8.93
CA VAL A 18 -20.26 1.66 -7.98
C VAL A 18 -20.97 0.32 -8.22
N SER A 19 -22.15 0.33 -8.85
CA SER A 19 -23.01 -0.86 -8.99
C SER A 19 -22.77 -1.70 -10.26
N GLU A 20 -21.87 -1.30 -11.17
CA GLU A 20 -21.48 -2.12 -12.35
C GLU A 20 -20.23 -3.00 -12.13
N THR A 21 -19.64 -2.98 -10.94
CA THR A 21 -18.52 -3.88 -10.58
C THR A 21 -19.01 -5.20 -9.99
N GLN A 22 -19.84 -5.92 -10.74
CA GLN A 22 -20.04 -7.36 -10.51
C GLN A 22 -19.82 -8.11 -11.81
N GLN A 23 -18.64 -8.72 -11.92
CA GLN A 23 -18.58 -10.15 -12.17
C GLN A 23 -17.25 -10.70 -11.65
N CYS A 24 -17.39 -11.56 -10.63
CA CYS A 24 -16.39 -12.52 -10.19
C CYS A 24 -15.74 -13.21 -11.39
N LYS A 25 -14.42 -13.07 -11.48
CA LYS A 25 -13.54 -14.13 -11.95
C LYS A 25 -12.43 -14.24 -10.91
N ASP A 26 -12.13 -15.47 -10.52
CA ASP A 26 -10.97 -15.82 -9.72
C ASP A 26 -9.73 -15.03 -10.19
N PRO A 27 -8.82 -14.65 -9.28
CA PRO A 27 -7.61 -13.94 -9.71
C PRO A 27 -6.93 -14.78 -10.80
N PRO A 28 -6.75 -14.25 -12.02
CA PRO A 28 -6.08 -15.00 -13.06
C PRO A 28 -4.67 -15.33 -12.57
N GLU A 29 -4.25 -16.58 -12.79
CA GLU A 29 -2.93 -17.13 -12.48
C GLU A 29 -1.75 -16.41 -13.19
N GLU A 30 -2.00 -15.26 -13.81
CA GLU A 30 -1.01 -14.43 -14.47
C GLU A 30 -1.06 -13.01 -13.89
N LEU A 31 -0.19 -12.80 -12.89
CA LEU A 31 0.15 -11.48 -12.35
C LEU A 31 0.45 -10.51 -13.50
N LYS A 32 -0.39 -9.47 -13.61
CA LYS A 32 -0.26 -8.42 -14.63
C LYS A 32 1.15 -7.84 -14.61
N GLN A 33 1.76 -7.83 -15.78
CA GLN A 33 3.15 -7.45 -16.03
C GLN A 33 3.32 -5.93 -15.81
N VAL A 34 4.08 -5.52 -14.79
CA VAL A 34 4.39 -4.10 -14.53
C VAL A 34 5.89 -3.85 -14.71
N GLY A 35 6.23 -2.94 -15.63
CA GLY A 35 7.48 -2.17 -15.71
C GLY A 35 8.81 -2.92 -15.90
N GLN A 36 9.52 -2.64 -16.99
CA GLN A 36 10.92 -3.05 -17.17
C GLN A 36 11.81 -2.01 -16.49
N CYS A 37 12.41 -2.33 -15.33
CA CYS A 37 13.16 -1.35 -14.54
C CYS A 37 14.67 -1.56 -14.73
N SER A 38 15.31 -0.66 -15.49
CA SER A 38 16.77 -0.56 -15.58
C SER A 38 17.19 0.84 -15.15
N SER A 39 17.47 1.05 -13.86
CA SER A 39 18.13 2.29 -13.41
C SER A 39 18.60 2.21 -11.96
N THR A 40 19.76 2.82 -11.72
CA THR A 40 20.38 3.21 -10.44
C THR A 40 19.58 4.26 -9.65
N ASP A 41 18.28 4.39 -9.91
CA ASP A 41 17.41 5.43 -9.34
C ASP A 41 16.49 4.78 -8.31
N ASP A 42 16.76 5.05 -7.03
CA ASP A 42 16.01 4.47 -5.91
C ASP A 42 14.51 4.78 -6.00
N ARG A 43 14.14 5.98 -6.47
CA ARG A 43 12.73 6.38 -6.64
C ARG A 43 11.97 5.50 -7.62
N ARG A 44 12.63 5.06 -8.69
CA ARG A 44 12.00 4.14 -9.66
C ARG A 44 11.79 2.75 -9.07
N ILE A 45 12.67 2.30 -8.18
CA ILE A 45 12.50 1.04 -7.46
C ILE A 45 11.30 1.16 -6.52
N GLU A 46 11.20 2.25 -5.76
CA GLU A 46 10.08 2.57 -4.86
C GLU A 46 8.73 2.57 -5.62
N GLU A 47 8.66 3.26 -6.76
CA GLU A 47 7.47 3.29 -7.61
C GLU A 47 7.11 1.91 -8.15
N CYS A 48 8.07 1.16 -8.69
CA CYS A 48 7.82 -0.16 -9.27
C CYS A 48 7.33 -1.17 -8.22
N VAL A 49 7.95 -1.17 -7.03
CA VAL A 49 7.55 -2.04 -5.92
C VAL A 49 6.13 -1.69 -5.47
N THR A 50 5.86 -0.40 -5.27
CA THR A 50 4.54 0.09 -4.83
C THR A 50 3.44 -0.25 -5.85
N GLN A 51 3.70 -0.05 -7.14
CA GLN A 51 2.77 -0.41 -8.22
C GLN A 51 2.55 -1.92 -8.32
N ALA A 52 3.60 -2.72 -8.16
CA ALA A 52 3.49 -4.16 -8.17
C ALA A 52 2.56 -4.65 -7.05
N ILE A 53 2.64 -4.07 -5.84
CA ILE A 53 1.73 -4.41 -4.74
C ILE A 53 0.32 -3.90 -5.02
N ALA A 54 0.17 -2.67 -5.52
CA ALA A 54 -1.14 -2.12 -5.86
C ALA A 54 -1.90 -3.01 -6.85
N SER A 55 -1.18 -3.64 -7.79
CA SER A 55 -1.77 -4.52 -8.82
C SER A 55 -2.46 -5.79 -8.29
N VAL A 56 -2.15 -6.21 -7.06
CA VAL A 56 -2.77 -7.39 -6.42
C VAL A 56 -3.88 -7.03 -5.43
N LEU A 57 -4.11 -5.74 -5.18
CA LEU A 57 -5.19 -5.26 -4.33
C LEU A 57 -6.44 -4.99 -5.17
N GLN A 58 -7.60 -5.47 -4.72
CA GLN A 58 -8.89 -5.08 -5.28
C GLN A 58 -9.18 -3.63 -4.89
N ASN A 59 -9.59 -2.80 -5.85
CA ASN A 59 -9.76 -1.36 -5.65
C ASN A 59 -8.53 -0.71 -4.99
N GLY A 60 -7.33 -1.23 -5.32
CA GLY A 60 -6.06 -0.70 -4.80
C GLY A 60 -5.85 0.72 -5.29
N VAL A 61 -5.75 1.66 -4.35
CA VAL A 61 -5.38 3.05 -4.59
C VAL A 61 -3.99 3.27 -4.03
N ILE A 62 -3.10 3.77 -4.89
CA ILE A 62 -1.79 4.26 -4.45
C ILE A 62 -2.00 5.61 -3.79
N ILE A 63 -1.63 5.70 -2.52
CA ILE A 63 -1.58 6.96 -1.78
C ILE A 63 -0.19 7.53 -2.08
N LEU A 64 -0.10 8.24 -3.21
CA LEU A 64 1.15 8.61 -3.89
C LEU A 64 2.14 9.38 -2.99
N PRO A 65 3.37 8.86 -2.77
CA PRO A 65 4.47 9.59 -2.14
C PRO A 65 4.92 10.82 -2.94
N SER A 66 4.81 10.78 -4.27
CA SER A 66 5.19 11.89 -5.16
C SER A 66 4.27 13.12 -5.06
N ARG A 67 3.21 13.05 -4.24
CA ARG A 67 2.29 14.17 -3.94
C ARG A 67 2.00 14.31 -2.44
N TYR A 68 2.61 13.48 -1.59
CA TYR A 68 2.27 13.37 -0.18
C TYR A 68 3.48 12.93 0.65
N ILE A 69 3.91 13.80 1.58
CA ILE A 69 4.98 13.49 2.55
C ILE A 69 4.31 12.80 3.74
N PHE A 70 4.45 11.47 3.83
CA PHE A 70 3.93 10.71 4.96
C PHE A 70 4.74 11.03 6.20
N LYS A 71 4.15 11.75 7.16
CA LYS A 71 4.89 12.22 8.33
C LYS A 71 4.91 11.15 9.42
N SER A 72 5.65 10.10 9.16
CA SER A 72 6.16 9.22 10.21
C SER A 72 7.38 9.87 10.86
N ALA A 73 7.53 9.76 12.19
CA ALA A 73 8.76 10.16 12.89
C ALA A 73 10.02 9.40 12.39
N ALA A 74 9.85 8.39 11.52
CA ALA A 74 10.88 7.56 10.89
C ALA A 74 11.42 8.06 9.54
N GLY A 75 10.82 9.12 8.97
CA GLY A 75 11.03 9.52 7.58
C GLY A 75 9.90 9.07 6.64
N ASP A 76 10.02 9.46 5.37
CA ASP A 76 9.03 9.19 4.33
C ASP A 76 8.98 7.69 4.01
N LEU A 77 7.78 7.11 3.97
CA LEU A 77 7.59 5.77 3.42
C LEU A 77 7.83 5.77 1.91
N ASP A 78 8.46 4.72 1.41
CA ASP A 78 8.65 4.52 -0.03
C ASP A 78 7.32 4.30 -0.77
N GLY A 79 6.28 3.84 -0.07
CA GLY A 79 4.93 3.74 -0.60
C GLY A 79 3.86 3.52 0.47
N LEU A 80 2.66 4.02 0.19
CA LEU A 80 1.46 3.81 1.01
C LEU A 80 0.29 3.43 0.08
N LEU A 81 -0.43 2.36 0.44
CA LEU A 81 -1.54 1.83 -0.36
C LEU A 81 -2.76 1.61 0.52
N ALA A 82 -3.94 1.84 -0.04
CA ALA A 82 -5.22 1.40 0.53
C ALA A 82 -5.99 0.58 -0.50
N GLY A 83 -6.65 -0.50 -0.07
CA GLY A 83 -7.43 -1.35 -0.97
C GLY A 83 -8.03 -2.53 -0.24
N HIS A 84 -8.40 -3.57 -0.99
CA HIS A 84 -8.91 -4.82 -0.43
C HIS A 84 -8.00 -5.99 -0.80
N PHE A 85 -7.68 -6.82 0.19
CA PHE A 85 -6.96 -8.08 0.00
C PHE A 85 -7.78 -9.23 0.61
N LYS A 86 -8.11 -10.24 -0.20
CA LYS A 86 -9.02 -11.33 0.18
C LYS A 86 -10.34 -10.80 0.76
N ASN A 87 -10.95 -9.82 0.08
CA ASN A 87 -12.19 -9.12 0.47
C ASN A 87 -12.14 -8.41 1.84
N LYS A 88 -10.95 -8.20 2.42
CA LYS A 88 -10.77 -7.41 3.64
C LYS A 88 -10.09 -6.10 3.29
N PRO A 89 -10.54 -4.97 3.84
CA PRO A 89 -9.86 -3.71 3.61
C PRO A 89 -8.50 -3.71 4.32
N VAL A 90 -7.48 -3.23 3.63
CA VAL A 90 -6.08 -3.23 4.08
C VAL A 90 -5.40 -1.91 3.78
N ILE A 91 -4.49 -1.53 4.67
CA ILE A 91 -3.48 -0.49 4.42
C ILE A 91 -2.15 -1.22 4.25
N VAL A 92 -1.42 -0.94 3.18
CA VAL A 92 -0.08 -1.50 2.97
C VAL A 92 0.95 -0.40 3.09
N LEU A 93 1.86 -0.56 4.05
CA LEU A 93 3.04 0.28 4.24
C LEU A 93 4.19 -0.37 3.47
N VAL A 94 4.84 0.37 2.58
CA VAL A 94 5.82 -0.17 1.64
C VAL A 94 7.19 0.43 1.89
N GLU A 95 8.20 -0.45 1.94
CA GLU A 95 9.62 -0.10 1.89
C GLU A 95 10.29 -0.84 0.72
N ALA A 96 10.99 -0.08 -0.09
CA ALA A 96 11.75 -0.50 -1.23
C ALA A 96 13.24 -0.17 -1.03
N LYS A 97 14.12 -1.14 -1.27
CA LYS A 97 15.56 -0.94 -1.17
C LYS A 97 16.24 -1.56 -2.37
N HIS A 98 17.32 -0.94 -2.85
CA HIS A 98 18.12 -1.53 -3.92
C HIS A 98 18.58 -2.96 -3.57
N ASN A 99 19.04 -3.15 -2.34
CA ASN A 99 19.42 -4.44 -1.80
C ASN A 99 18.69 -4.74 -0.48
N MET A 100 17.57 -5.46 -0.59
CA MET A 100 16.79 -5.87 0.58
C MET A 100 17.53 -6.93 1.41
N ASP A 101 18.47 -7.70 0.84
CA ASP A 101 19.20 -8.72 1.60
C ASP A 101 20.03 -8.14 2.73
N THR A 102 20.63 -6.98 2.51
CA THR A 102 21.44 -6.29 3.52
C THR A 102 20.63 -5.27 4.33
N LEU A 103 19.54 -4.75 3.78
CA LEU A 103 18.77 -3.64 4.36
C LEU A 103 17.42 -4.04 4.97
N TRP A 104 17.03 -5.32 4.95
CA TRP A 104 15.73 -5.76 5.45
C TRP A 104 15.43 -5.33 6.89
N LYS A 105 16.43 -5.31 7.78
CA LYS A 105 16.25 -4.89 9.18
C LYS A 105 15.82 -3.43 9.26
N LYS A 106 16.51 -2.57 8.51
CA LYS A 106 16.21 -1.14 8.44
C LYS A 106 14.79 -0.92 7.87
N ALA A 107 14.47 -1.58 6.76
CA ALA A 107 13.13 -1.52 6.15
C ALA A 107 12.05 -1.99 7.13
N LYS A 108 12.28 -3.11 7.83
CA LYS A 108 11.37 -3.62 8.85
C LYS A 108 11.16 -2.58 9.96
N ASP A 109 12.22 -2.03 10.51
CA ASP A 109 12.12 -1.07 11.62
C ASP A 109 11.35 0.20 11.20
N GLN A 110 11.58 0.70 9.98
CA GLN A 110 10.80 1.81 9.39
C GLN A 110 9.30 1.47 9.27
N LEU A 111 8.97 0.27 8.77
CA LEU A 111 7.58 -0.18 8.64
C LEU A 111 6.87 -0.35 10.00
N PHE A 112 7.57 -0.84 11.03
CA PHE A 112 7.00 -0.91 12.38
C PHE A 112 6.78 0.48 12.99
N GLN A 113 7.69 1.43 12.77
CA GLN A 113 7.50 2.81 13.21
C GLN A 113 6.30 3.46 12.50
N ALA A 114 6.17 3.28 11.19
CA ALA A 114 5.02 3.75 10.43
C ALA A 114 3.71 3.07 10.86
N LYS A 115 3.74 1.77 11.19
CA LYS A 115 2.59 1.07 11.76
C LYS A 115 2.16 1.68 13.09
N HIS A 116 3.09 1.97 14.00
CA HIS A 116 2.75 2.61 15.27
C HIS A 116 2.11 3.99 15.06
N HIS A 117 2.57 4.76 14.07
CA HIS A 117 1.90 6.00 13.66
C HIS A 117 0.47 5.75 13.18
N CYS A 118 0.25 4.74 12.33
CA CYS A 118 -1.08 4.36 11.88
C CYS A 118 -2.01 3.96 13.04
N GLU A 119 -1.50 3.17 14.00
CA GLU A 119 -2.26 2.74 15.19
C GLU A 119 -2.64 3.92 16.09
N ARG A 120 -1.72 4.87 16.28
CA ARG A 120 -1.99 6.12 17.00
C ARG A 120 -3.09 6.92 16.30
N LEU A 121 -2.98 7.13 14.99
CA LEU A 121 -3.98 7.86 14.21
C LEU A 121 -5.34 7.17 14.25
N ALA A 122 -5.39 5.84 14.13
CA ALA A 122 -6.63 5.07 14.23
C ALA A 122 -7.34 5.22 15.59
N SER A 123 -6.57 5.49 16.65
CA SER A 123 -7.08 5.73 18.00
C SER A 123 -7.45 7.19 18.28
N SER A 124 -7.18 8.08 17.33
CA SER A 124 -7.37 9.52 17.49
C SER A 124 -8.72 10.00 16.97
N VAL A 125 -9.17 11.15 17.48
CA VAL A 125 -10.35 11.88 17.01
C VAL A 125 -9.89 12.88 15.95
N ALA A 126 -10.49 12.85 14.76
CA ALA A 126 -10.00 13.59 13.59
C ALA A 126 -9.94 15.10 13.83
N GLU A 127 -10.87 15.65 14.61
CA GLU A 127 -10.95 17.06 14.97
C GLU A 127 -9.81 17.54 15.87
N GLU A 128 -9.09 16.63 16.52
CA GLU A 128 -7.98 16.91 17.45
C GLU A 128 -6.60 16.76 16.79
N LEU A 129 -6.56 16.30 15.54
CA LEU A 129 -5.30 16.11 14.81
C LEU A 129 -4.77 17.43 14.25
N ASP A 130 -3.45 17.57 14.23
CA ASP A 130 -2.82 18.65 13.48
C ASP A 130 -3.03 18.48 11.97
N GLU A 131 -2.77 19.53 11.18
CA GLU A 131 -3.03 19.50 9.73
C GLU A 131 -2.32 18.35 8.99
N SER A 132 -1.14 17.96 9.47
CA SER A 132 -0.32 16.91 8.87
C SER A 132 -0.89 15.53 9.19
N ASP A 133 -1.14 15.28 10.47
CA ASP A 133 -1.75 14.04 10.96
C ASP A 133 -3.16 13.86 10.39
N LEU A 134 -3.92 14.94 10.24
CA LEU A 134 -5.24 14.92 9.62
C LEU A 134 -5.15 14.56 8.14
N ALA A 135 -4.10 15.02 7.43
CA ALA A 135 -3.88 14.62 6.05
C ALA A 135 -3.55 13.12 5.94
N ASP A 136 -2.74 12.59 6.86
CA ASP A 136 -2.37 11.17 6.92
C ASP A 136 -3.62 10.33 7.20
N TYR A 137 -4.40 10.76 8.19
CA TYR A 137 -5.66 10.17 8.60
C TYR A 137 -6.69 10.10 7.46
N LYS A 138 -6.83 11.20 6.71
CA LYS A 138 -7.72 11.28 5.54
C LYS A 138 -7.22 10.43 4.37
N ALA A 139 -5.92 10.47 4.08
CA ALA A 139 -5.32 9.73 2.98
C ALA A 139 -5.46 8.21 3.20
N MET A 140 -5.24 7.76 4.43
CA MET A 140 -5.48 6.38 4.86
C MET A 140 -6.95 6.06 5.07
N GLN A 141 -7.87 7.01 4.82
CA GLN A 141 -9.32 6.89 4.97
C GLN A 141 -9.73 6.28 6.33
N MET A 142 -9.03 6.64 7.41
CA MET A 142 -9.19 6.03 8.74
C MET A 142 -10.64 6.04 9.25
N ASN A 143 -11.45 7.03 8.86
CA ASN A 143 -12.88 7.11 9.17
C ASN A 143 -13.70 5.93 8.64
N ASN A 144 -13.34 5.40 7.46
CA ASN A 144 -14.05 4.30 6.82
C ASN A 144 -13.45 2.93 7.17
N LEU A 145 -12.33 2.93 7.89
CA LEU A 145 -11.34 1.85 7.84
C LEU A 145 -10.80 1.48 9.24
N ARG A 146 -11.59 1.70 10.29
CA ARG A 146 -11.24 1.32 11.68
C ARG A 146 -10.89 -0.15 11.86
N ASP A 147 -11.41 -1.03 10.99
CA ASP A 147 -11.16 -2.48 11.00
C ASP A 147 -10.05 -2.91 10.03
N ASN A 148 -9.29 -1.97 9.45
CA ASN A 148 -8.29 -2.30 8.46
C ASN A 148 -7.09 -3.03 9.05
N ARG A 149 -6.71 -4.09 8.36
CA ARG A 149 -5.46 -4.77 8.65
C ARG A 149 -4.31 -3.99 8.02
N VAL A 150 -3.38 -3.51 8.85
CA VAL A 150 -2.08 -3.05 8.37
C VAL A 150 -1.30 -4.26 7.84
N MET A 151 -0.76 -4.15 6.64
CA MET A 151 0.14 -5.10 6.01
C MET A 151 1.44 -4.41 5.61
N PHE A 152 2.50 -5.19 5.48
CA PHE A 152 3.81 -4.70 5.06
C PHE A 152 4.12 -5.09 3.63
N GLY A 153 4.77 -4.20 2.90
CA GLY A 153 5.30 -4.43 1.56
C GLY A 153 6.81 -4.27 1.58
N PHE A 154 7.55 -5.32 1.26
CA PHE A 154 9.00 -5.26 1.08
C PHE A 154 9.33 -5.42 -0.40
N GLY A 155 10.23 -4.63 -0.96
CA GLY A 155 10.67 -4.86 -2.33
C GLY A 155 12.08 -4.38 -2.63
N GLY A 156 12.67 -4.94 -3.67
CA GLY A 156 14.01 -4.55 -4.09
C GLY A 156 14.50 -5.28 -5.31
N LEU A 157 15.60 -4.78 -5.89
CA LEU A 157 16.27 -5.45 -7.00
C LEU A 157 16.95 -6.74 -6.52
N ASN A 158 17.71 -6.65 -5.42
CA ASN A 158 18.27 -7.82 -4.76
C ASN A 158 17.42 -8.18 -3.54
N PHE A 159 16.70 -9.29 -3.64
CA PHE A 159 15.87 -9.79 -2.56
C PHE A 159 15.77 -11.31 -2.64
N SER A 160 16.56 -12.02 -1.84
CA SER A 160 16.69 -13.46 -1.83
C SER A 160 15.52 -14.17 -1.12
N LYS A 161 15.27 -15.43 -1.52
CA LYS A 161 14.33 -16.31 -0.82
C LYS A 161 14.77 -16.61 0.62
N GLU A 162 16.08 -16.58 0.89
CA GLU A 162 16.60 -16.82 2.25
C GLU A 162 16.06 -15.79 3.23
N ILE A 163 16.14 -14.49 2.88
CA ILE A 163 15.63 -13.42 3.74
C ILE A 163 14.13 -13.53 3.93
N VAL A 164 13.38 -13.84 2.86
CA VAL A 164 11.93 -14.05 2.94
C VAL A 164 11.60 -15.17 3.94
N ASN A 165 12.22 -16.34 3.77
CA ASN A 165 11.91 -17.52 4.58
C ASN A 165 12.42 -17.41 6.03
N LYS A 166 13.58 -16.78 6.24
CA LYS A 166 14.22 -16.70 7.56
C LYS A 166 13.69 -15.54 8.40
N HIS A 167 13.32 -14.44 7.76
CA HIS A 167 12.98 -13.20 8.47
C HIS A 167 11.53 -12.80 8.26
N LEU A 168 11.06 -12.71 7.02
CA LEU A 168 9.70 -12.21 6.76
C LEU A 168 8.62 -13.22 7.16
N ALA A 169 8.87 -14.52 7.01
CA ALA A 169 7.94 -15.59 7.46
C ALA A 169 7.64 -15.55 8.96
N ASN A 170 8.53 -14.94 9.75
CA ASN A 170 8.37 -14.82 11.20
C ASN A 170 7.69 -13.50 11.62
N ILE A 171 7.36 -12.63 10.67
CA ILE A 171 6.63 -11.39 10.96
C ILE A 171 5.16 -11.75 11.14
N GLN A 172 4.59 -11.48 12.32
CA GLN A 172 3.19 -11.79 12.65
C GLN A 172 2.15 -10.88 11.93
N ILE A 173 2.63 -9.99 11.07
CA ILE A 173 1.84 -9.06 10.26
C ILE A 173 1.83 -9.59 8.83
N GLY A 174 0.69 -9.46 8.13
CA GLY A 174 0.59 -9.91 6.75
C GLY A 174 1.59 -9.17 5.87
N CYS A 175 2.36 -9.90 5.06
CA CYS A 175 3.44 -9.31 4.25
C CYS A 175 3.28 -9.64 2.77
N PHE A 176 3.49 -8.62 1.95
CA PHE A 176 3.84 -8.74 0.54
C PHE A 176 5.36 -8.61 0.42
N TYR A 177 5.93 -9.36 -0.52
CA TYR A 177 7.30 -9.16 -0.96
C TYR A 177 7.37 -9.10 -2.47
N VAL A 178 8.21 -8.22 -2.99
CA VAL A 178 8.34 -7.95 -4.42
C VAL A 178 9.78 -8.18 -4.85
N GLN A 179 9.97 -9.12 -5.78
CA GLN A 179 11.29 -9.45 -6.32
C GLN A 179 11.37 -9.03 -7.77
N ALA A 180 12.52 -8.48 -8.18
CA ALA A 180 12.85 -8.38 -9.60
C ALA A 180 13.10 -9.79 -10.17
N ASN A 181 12.47 -10.12 -11.30
CA ASN A 181 12.77 -11.34 -12.04
C ASN A 181 13.96 -11.14 -12.99
N THR A 182 14.36 -12.19 -13.70
CA THR A 182 15.49 -12.17 -14.65
C THR A 182 15.32 -11.17 -15.79
N SER A 183 14.11 -10.69 -16.03
CA SER A 183 13.80 -9.66 -17.03
C SER A 183 13.73 -8.25 -16.43
N GLY A 184 14.11 -8.06 -15.16
CA GLY A 184 14.06 -6.79 -14.45
C GLY A 184 12.65 -6.33 -14.08
N ARG A 185 11.67 -7.25 -14.02
CA ARG A 185 10.27 -6.95 -13.68
C ARG A 185 9.97 -7.29 -12.23
N PHE A 186 9.21 -6.44 -11.56
CA PHE A 186 8.84 -6.61 -10.16
C PHE A 186 7.60 -7.50 -10.03
N VAL A 187 7.72 -8.60 -9.27
CA VAL A 187 6.65 -9.59 -9.07
C VAL A 187 6.28 -9.65 -7.60
N THR A 188 5.03 -9.34 -7.30
CA THR A 188 4.48 -9.41 -5.93
C THR A 188 4.10 -10.83 -5.54
N LYS A 189 4.46 -11.21 -4.32
CA LYS A 189 4.10 -12.46 -3.67
C LYS A 189 3.70 -12.18 -2.22
N THR A 190 2.96 -13.09 -1.62
CA THR A 190 2.58 -13.00 -0.21
C THR A 190 3.41 -13.97 0.62
N VAL A 191 3.75 -13.56 1.84
CA VAL A 191 4.28 -14.46 2.85
C VAL A 191 3.08 -15.10 3.56
N SER A 192 2.99 -16.43 3.46
CA SER A 192 1.93 -17.26 4.05
C SER A 192 2.28 -17.70 5.47
#